data_AF-A0A1N7NZ37-F1
#
_entry.id   AF-A0A1N7NZ37-F1
#
_cell.length_a   1.000
_cell.length_b   1.000
_cell.length_c   1.000
_cell.angle_alpha   90.00
_cell.angle_beta   90.00
_cell.angle_gamma   90.00
#
_symmetry.space_group_name_H-M   'P 1'
#
loop_
_entity.id
_entity.type
_entity.pdbx_description
1 polymer ?
#
loop_
_entity_poly.entity_id
_entity_poly.type
_entity_poly.pdbx_seq_one_letter_code
_entity_poly.pdbx_strand_id
1 'polypeptide(L)'
;MPPKNETPDLALGAGMPTLSAAIMAVNPAATKAWMDLMSESAQFVTTRLHEDIETQKALLACRTPADLLRLQSDYIQKAIQQYTQEAQRLSKRMSKATEDIATEMKTGHARRYDDIPL
;
A
#
# COMPACT_ATOMS: atom_id res chain seq x y z
N MET A 1 -40.01 -19.22 -16.53
CA MET A 1 -38.79 -19.99 -16.83
C MET A 1 -37.57 -19.10 -16.61
N PRO A 2 -36.49 -19.62 -15.99
CA PRO A 2 -35.37 -18.86 -15.40
C PRO A 2 -34.26 -18.55 -16.44
N PRO A 3 -33.03 -18.12 -16.04
CA PRO A 3 -32.58 -16.76 -15.72
C PRO A 3 -31.62 -16.19 -16.80
N LYS A 4 -31.33 -14.88 -16.79
CA LYS A 4 -30.21 -14.30 -17.56
C LYS A 4 -29.11 -13.84 -16.60
N ASN A 5 -27.94 -14.44 -16.76
CA ASN A 5 -26.68 -14.19 -16.07
C ASN A 5 -26.37 -12.68 -15.95
N GLU A 6 -26.15 -12.23 -14.72
CA GLU A 6 -25.31 -11.06 -14.44
C GLU A 6 -23.98 -11.58 -13.88
N THR A 7 -22.91 -11.25 -14.58
CA THR A 7 -21.51 -11.47 -14.21
C THR A 7 -21.21 -10.82 -12.86
N PRO A 8 -20.39 -11.45 -11.99
CA PRO A 8 -20.01 -10.84 -10.73
C PRO A 8 -19.11 -9.63 -11.03
N ASP A 9 -19.71 -8.44 -10.91
CA ASP A 9 -18.96 -7.19 -10.90
C ASP A 9 -18.09 -7.21 -9.63
N LEU A 10 -16.81 -7.48 -9.82
CA LEU A 10 -15.76 -7.30 -8.83
C LEU A 10 -15.57 -5.79 -8.62
N ALA A 11 -16.62 -5.15 -8.10
CA ALA A 11 -16.55 -3.81 -7.54
C ALA A 11 -15.73 -3.91 -6.25
N LEU A 12 -14.43 -3.75 -6.43
CA LEU A 12 -13.44 -3.57 -5.39
C LEU A 12 -13.86 -2.39 -4.50
N GLY A 13 -14.59 -2.69 -3.41
CA GLY A 13 -14.82 -1.79 -2.29
C GLY A 13 -15.68 -0.56 -2.58
N ALA A 14 -16.99 -0.74 -2.51
CA ALA A 14 -17.93 0.34 -2.18
C ALA A 14 -17.54 1.04 -0.85
N GLY A 15 -17.62 2.37 -0.78
CA GLY A 15 -17.76 3.03 0.53
C GLY A 15 -17.29 4.47 0.74
N MET A 16 -16.58 5.12 -0.19
CA MET A 16 -16.23 6.54 0.00
C MET A 16 -17.23 7.42 -0.72
N PRO A 17 -17.98 8.31 -0.03
CA PRO A 17 -18.78 9.30 -0.73
C PRO A 17 -17.80 10.09 -1.59
N THR A 18 -18.07 10.18 -2.89
CA THR A 18 -17.22 10.80 -3.92
C THR A 18 -16.71 12.20 -3.51
N LEU A 19 -17.47 12.91 -2.68
CA LEU A 19 -17.09 14.17 -2.06
C LEU A 19 -15.86 14.08 -1.12
N SER A 20 -15.72 13.02 -0.33
CA SER A 20 -14.57 12.81 0.58
C SER A 20 -13.29 12.48 -0.20
N ALA A 21 -13.41 11.69 -1.27
CA ALA A 21 -12.29 11.43 -2.19
C ALA A 21 -11.85 12.72 -2.91
N ALA A 22 -12.80 13.55 -3.35
CA ALA A 22 -12.51 14.85 -3.93
C ALA A 22 -11.84 15.81 -2.94
N ILE A 23 -12.28 15.84 -1.67
CA ILE A 23 -11.66 16.65 -0.61
C ILE A 23 -10.22 16.20 -0.31
N MET A 24 -9.94 14.89 -0.31
CA MET A 24 -8.57 14.39 -0.19
C MET A 24 -7.71 14.73 -1.42
N ALA A 25 -8.29 14.78 -2.62
CA ALA A 25 -7.57 15.14 -3.85
C ALA A 25 -7.13 16.63 -3.91
N VAL A 26 -7.79 17.53 -3.17
CA VAL A 26 -7.40 18.95 -3.06
C VAL A 26 -6.52 19.26 -1.84
N ASN A 27 -6.27 18.28 -0.98
CA ASN A 27 -5.40 18.44 0.20
C ASN A 27 -3.95 18.02 -0.14
N PRO A 28 -2.95 18.92 -0.02
CA PRO A 28 -1.55 18.61 -0.31
C PRO A 28 -0.97 17.48 0.53
N ALA A 29 -1.25 17.41 1.84
CA ALA A 29 -0.82 16.29 2.68
C ALA A 29 -1.42 14.95 2.25
N ALA A 30 -2.69 14.92 1.85
CA ALA A 30 -3.33 13.71 1.37
C ALA A 30 -2.75 13.24 0.02
N THR A 31 -2.46 14.16 -0.90
CA THR A 31 -1.81 13.84 -2.18
C THR A 31 -0.38 13.32 -1.96
N LYS A 32 0.37 13.95 -1.04
CA LYS A 32 1.70 13.48 -0.63
C LYS A 32 1.65 12.08 -0.04
N ALA A 33 0.72 11.83 0.88
CA ALA A 33 0.54 10.52 1.49
C ALA A 33 0.23 9.43 0.46
N TRP A 34 -0.59 9.75 -0.55
CA TRP A 34 -0.88 8.84 -1.66
C TRP A 34 0.37 8.53 -2.50
N MET A 35 1.16 9.54 -2.86
CA MET A 35 2.41 9.34 -3.61
C MET A 35 3.42 8.51 -2.81
N ASP A 36 3.57 8.78 -1.51
CA ASP A 36 4.47 8.04 -0.63
C ASP A 36 4.04 6.56 -0.52
N LEU A 37 2.73 6.28 -0.44
CA LEU A 37 2.17 4.93 -0.45
C LEU A 37 2.47 4.19 -1.77
N MET A 38 2.24 4.85 -2.91
CA MET A 38 2.50 4.28 -4.23
C MET A 38 3.99 4.00 -4.45
N SER A 39 4.86 4.90 -4.00
CA SER A 39 6.32 4.72 -4.08
C SER A 39 6.80 3.53 -3.24
N GLU A 40 6.32 3.40 -2.00
CA GLU A 40 6.65 2.25 -1.14
C GLU A 40 6.16 0.94 -1.78
N SER A 41 4.91 0.91 -2.26
CA SER A 41 4.33 -0.25 -2.92
C SER A 41 5.15 -0.69 -4.14
N ALA A 42 5.59 0.27 -4.96
CA ALA A 42 6.45 -0.01 -6.11
C ALA A 42 7.80 -0.59 -5.69
N GLN A 43 8.45 -0.01 -4.68
CA GLN A 43 9.71 -0.53 -4.13
C GLN A 43 9.56 -1.96 -3.59
N PHE A 44 8.47 -2.24 -2.88
CA PHE A 44 8.20 -3.55 -2.35
C PHE A 44 8.00 -4.59 -3.46
N VAL A 45 7.21 -4.27 -4.49
CA VAL A 45 7.00 -5.14 -5.65
C VAL A 45 8.31 -5.42 -6.38
N THR A 46 9.14 -4.39 -6.61
CA THR A 46 10.46 -4.58 -7.23
C THR A 46 11.36 -5.49 -6.39
N THR A 47 11.35 -5.32 -5.07
CA THR A 47 12.10 -6.18 -4.15
C THR A 47 11.64 -7.63 -4.26
N ARG A 48 10.32 -7.87 -4.21
CA ARG A 48 9.75 -9.22 -4.33
C ARG A 48 10.03 -9.88 -5.67
N LEU A 49 9.96 -9.13 -6.77
CA LEU A 49 10.34 -9.62 -8.09
C LEU A 49 11.82 -10.02 -8.16
N HIS A 50 12.71 -9.25 -7.55
CA HIS A 50 14.12 -9.58 -7.50
C HIS A 50 14.37 -10.90 -6.76
N GLU A 51 13.73 -11.08 -5.60
CA GLU A 51 13.80 -12.34 -4.85
C GLU A 51 13.28 -13.54 -5.66
N ASP A 52 12.23 -13.35 -6.45
CA ASP A 52 11.67 -14.43 -7.30
C ASP A 52 12.66 -14.84 -8.39
N ILE A 53 13.35 -13.87 -8.99
CA ILE A 53 14.41 -14.12 -9.97
C ILE A 53 15.57 -14.87 -9.32
N GLU A 54 16.04 -14.43 -8.15
CA GLU A 54 17.14 -15.10 -7.44
C GLU A 54 16.75 -16.52 -7.00
N THR A 55 15.50 -16.72 -6.59
CA THR A 55 14.98 -18.04 -6.23
C THR A 55 14.92 -18.96 -7.44
N GLN A 56 14.47 -18.46 -8.60
CA GLN A 56 14.48 -19.23 -9.85
C GLN A 56 15.90 -19.62 -10.28
N LYS A 57 16.88 -18.71 -10.16
CA LYS A 57 18.28 -19.02 -10.42
C LYS A 57 18.81 -20.11 -9.49
N ALA A 58 18.52 -20.01 -8.19
CA ALA A 58 18.92 -21.01 -7.20
C ALA A 58 18.24 -22.37 -7.46
N LEU A 59 16.98 -22.37 -7.88
CA LEU A 59 16.23 -23.58 -8.20
C LEU A 59 16.91 -24.36 -9.34
N LEU A 60 17.39 -23.67 -10.37
CA LEU A 60 18.12 -24.29 -11.49
C LEU A 60 19.47 -24.89 -11.07
N ALA A 61 20.01 -24.49 -9.92
CA ALA A 61 21.25 -25.04 -9.37
C ALA A 61 21.03 -26.23 -8.42
N CYS A 62 19.79 -26.50 -7.98
CA CYS A 62 19.48 -27.62 -7.10
C CYS A 62 19.77 -28.96 -7.76
N ARG A 63 20.42 -29.89 -7.05
CA ARG A 63 20.76 -31.23 -7.55
C ARG A 63 20.03 -32.35 -6.82
N THR A 64 19.46 -32.04 -5.66
CA THR A 64 18.75 -33.00 -4.82
C THR A 64 17.41 -32.43 -4.34
N PRO A 65 16.44 -33.29 -3.96
CA PRO A 65 15.22 -32.85 -3.30
C PRO A 65 15.46 -32.08 -2.00
N ALA A 66 16.54 -32.39 -1.28
CA ALA A 66 16.92 -31.69 -0.05
C ALA A 66 17.33 -30.23 -0.33
N ASP A 67 18.02 -29.97 -1.44
CA ASP A 67 18.39 -28.61 -1.85
C ASP A 67 17.14 -27.77 -2.16
N LEU A 68 16.17 -28.38 -2.84
CA LEU A 68 14.90 -27.73 -3.18
C LEU A 68 14.09 -27.40 -1.92
N LEU A 69 13.99 -28.34 -0.97
CA LEU A 69 13.30 -28.11 0.30
C LEU A 69 13.93 -26.96 1.08
N ARG A 70 15.26 -26.91 1.15
CA ARG A 70 15.98 -25.81 1.80
C ARG A 70 15.69 -24.47 1.12
N LEU A 71 15.81 -24.42 -0.21
CA LEU A 71 15.51 -23.21 -0.99
C LEU A 71 14.08 -22.72 -0.76
N GLN A 72 13.10 -23.63 -0.78
CA GLN A 72 11.70 -23.29 -0.57
C GLN A 72 11.44 -22.77 0.86
N SER A 73 12.04 -23.40 1.87
CA SER A 73 11.97 -22.94 3.26
C SER A 73 12.55 -21.54 3.42
N ASP A 74 13.74 -21.29 2.88
CA ASP A 74 14.41 -20.00 2.94
C ASP A 74 13.57 -18.91 2.24
N TYR A 75 13.03 -19.21 1.06
CA TYR A 75 12.16 -18.31 0.32
C TYR A 75 10.89 -17.95 1.10
N ILE A 76 10.19 -18.92 1.69
CA ILE A 76 8.98 -18.68 2.48
C ILE A 76 9.30 -17.85 3.73
N GLN A 77 10.35 -18.20 4.46
CA GLN A 77 10.75 -17.46 5.65
C GLN A 77 11.07 -16.01 5.31
N LYS A 78 11.81 -15.78 4.22
CA LYS A 78 12.15 -14.44 3.74
C LYS A 78 10.92 -13.67 3.29
N ALA A 79 10.00 -14.30 2.57
CA ALA A 79 8.74 -13.68 2.17
C ALA A 79 7.93 -13.23 3.38
N ILE A 80 7.73 -14.11 4.37
CA ILE A 80 7.00 -13.78 5.62
C ILE A 80 7.62 -12.56 6.30
N GLN A 81 8.96 -12.53 6.43
CA GLN A 81 9.66 -11.40 7.03
C GLN A 81 9.45 -10.11 6.24
N GLN A 82 9.61 -10.15 4.91
CA GLN A 82 9.48 -8.98 4.05
C GLN A 82 8.05 -8.41 4.05
N TYR A 83 7.03 -9.26 3.92
CA TYR A 83 5.63 -8.83 3.98
C TYR A 83 5.24 -8.27 5.35
N THR A 84 5.74 -8.88 6.44
CA THR A 84 5.49 -8.38 7.79
C THR A 84 6.10 -7.00 8.00
N GLN A 85 7.34 -6.81 7.57
CA GLN A 85 8.02 -5.52 7.64
C GLN A 85 7.31 -4.47 6.78
N GLU A 86 6.86 -4.85 5.58
CA GLU A 86 6.13 -3.96 4.70
C GLU A 86 4.80 -3.52 5.32
N ALA A 87 4.03 -4.45 5.87
CA ALA A 87 2.78 -4.13 6.58
C ALA A 87 3.00 -3.14 7.74
N GLN A 88 4.09 -3.32 8.50
CA GLN A 88 4.47 -2.37 9.56
C GLN A 88 4.83 -0.99 9.01
N ARG A 89 5.59 -0.92 7.92
CA ARG A 89 5.95 0.36 7.26
C ARG A 89 4.72 1.08 6.74
N LEU A 90 3.82 0.36 6.06
CA LEU A 90 2.57 0.90 5.56
C LEU A 90 1.67 1.42 6.68
N SER A 91 1.52 0.66 7.76
CA SER A 91 0.76 1.09 8.94
C SER A 91 1.33 2.40 9.51
N LYS A 92 2.66 2.47 9.70
CA LYS A 92 3.33 3.68 10.19
C LYS A 92 3.13 4.88 9.27
N ARG A 93 3.26 4.69 7.95
CA ARG A 93 3.04 5.75 6.95
C ARG A 93 1.59 6.23 6.97
N MET A 94 0.62 5.33 7.09
CA MET A 94 -0.80 5.68 7.15
C MET A 94 -1.15 6.47 8.42
N SER A 95 -0.62 6.06 9.58
CA SER A 95 -0.78 6.83 10.82
C SER A 95 -0.20 8.22 10.69
N LYS A 96 1.01 8.35 10.14
CA LYS A 96 1.64 9.65 9.90
C LYS A 96 0.84 10.51 8.92
N ALA A 97 0.35 9.95 7.82
CA ALA A 97 -0.50 10.66 6.87
C ALA A 97 -1.76 11.24 7.54
N THR A 98 -2.36 10.46 8.44
CA THR A 98 -3.54 10.91 9.21
C THR A 98 -3.19 12.09 10.13
N GLU A 99 -2.04 12.04 10.81
CA GLU A 99 -1.53 13.13 11.65
C GLU A 99 -1.22 14.40 10.84
N ASP A 100 -0.59 14.25 9.68
CA ASP A 100 -0.23 15.35 8.78
C ASP A 100 -1.51 16.05 8.26
N ILE A 101 -2.50 15.28 7.80
CA ILE A 101 -3.81 15.80 7.37
C ILE A 101 -4.51 16.54 8.52
N ALA A 102 -4.55 15.95 9.72
CA ALA A 102 -5.18 16.59 10.88
C ALA A 102 -4.49 17.91 11.28
N THR A 103 -3.17 17.98 11.14
CA THR A 103 -2.38 19.19 11.41
C THR A 103 -2.66 20.27 10.37
N GLU A 104 -2.73 19.91 9.09
CA GLU A 104 -3.04 20.86 8.01
C GLU A 104 -4.46 21.42 8.13
N MET A 105 -5.43 20.60 8.54
CA MET A 105 -6.79 21.08 8.82
C MET A 105 -6.84 22.10 9.97
N LYS A 106 -6.07 21.89 11.05
CA LYS A 106 -6.00 22.85 12.18
C LYS A 106 -5.37 24.18 11.78
N THR A 107 -4.27 24.13 11.04
CA THR A 107 -3.54 25.35 10.62
C THR A 107 -4.30 26.15 9.55
N GLY A 108 -5.02 25.49 8.64
CA GLY A 108 -5.93 26.14 7.70
C GLY A 108 -7.09 26.88 8.40
N HIS A 109 -7.60 26.35 9.51
CA HIS A 109 -8.65 27.00 10.30
C HIS A 109 -8.14 28.24 11.05
N ALA A 110 -6.94 28.19 11.63
CA ALA A 110 -6.34 29.31 12.35
C ALA A 110 -6.07 30.51 11.44
N ARG A 111 -5.57 30.26 10.21
CA ARG A 111 -5.28 31.33 9.24
C ARG A 111 -6.54 32.12 8.85
N ARG A 112 -7.69 31.46 8.77
CA ARG A 112 -8.97 32.09 8.37
C ARG A 112 -9.54 33.05 9.43
N TYR A 113 -9.17 32.90 10.70
CA TYR A 113 -9.60 33.79 11.78
C TYR A 113 -8.75 35.07 11.87
N ASP A 114 -7.51 35.04 11.38
CA ASP A 114 -6.59 36.18 11.38
C ASP A 114 -6.92 37.23 10.30
N ASP A 115 -7.66 36.83 9.25
CA ASP A 115 -8.02 37.67 8.11
C ASP A 115 -9.32 38.49 8.31
N ILE A 116 -9.88 38.56 9.53
CA ILE A 116 -11.09 39.33 9.83
C ILE A 116 -10.68 40.72 10.37
N PRO A 117 -10.91 41.82 9.64
CA PRO A 117 -10.64 43.15 10.16
C PRO A 117 -11.65 43.53 11.25
N LEU A 118 -11.14 44.01 12.40
CA LEU A 118 -11.92 44.63 13.49
C LEU A 118 -12.42 46.02 13.11
#